data_AF-A0A925VWL9-F1
#
_entry.id   AF-A0A925VWL9-F1
#
_cell.length_a   1.000
_cell.length_b   1.000
_cell.length_c   1.000
_cell.angle_alpha   90.00
_cell.angle_beta   90.00
_cell.angle_gamma   90.00
#
_symmetry.space_group_name_H-M   'P 1'
#
loop_
_entity.id
_entity.type
_entity.pdbx_description
1 polymer ?
#
loop_
_entity_poly.entity_id
_entity_poly.type
_entity_poly.pdbx_seq_one_letter_code
_entity_poly.pdbx_strand_id
1 'polypeptide(L)'
;MNEPTPSVVDSWEQLRERIASIVGELNRNQALALAAAANPFFALEELGIEVTPDARVVIGDRLRFAPDVTIRRAKLRADISVIAERPIDPDSSELLQELLFGQLQLTPYPDRYGCYPQQPDTRPPRKTSDRTAEPDPLSSLEGRHPIIGLLLEYRQLGATRAPFAERSAWEAIRSGAINTGLQKLNIRFKAENPTGGARNNASGKSGMESRKKR
;
A
#
# COMPACT_ATOMS: atom_id res chain seq x y z
N MET A 1 6.41 37.00 6.00
CA MET A 1 6.28 35.73 6.73
C MET A 1 6.54 34.63 5.71
N ASN A 2 7.67 33.94 5.79
CA ASN A 2 7.93 32.81 4.91
C ASN A 2 7.15 31.62 5.48
N GLU A 3 6.12 31.17 4.78
CA GLU A 3 5.51 29.89 5.11
C GLU A 3 6.60 28.80 4.98
N PRO A 4 6.73 27.89 5.95
CA PRO A 4 7.67 26.78 5.82
C PRO A 4 7.23 25.94 4.61
N THR A 5 8.07 25.86 3.59
CA THR A 5 7.82 25.00 2.43
C THR A 5 7.65 23.56 2.90
N PRO A 6 6.59 22.85 2.47
CA PRO A 6 6.40 21.46 2.81
C PRO A 6 7.58 20.64 2.30
N SER A 7 8.00 19.68 3.09
CA SER A 7 9.12 18.83 2.73
C SER A 7 8.64 17.68 1.86
N VAL A 8 9.14 17.59 0.63
CA VAL A 8 8.72 16.58 -0.35
C VAL A 8 9.44 15.26 -0.12
N VAL A 9 8.69 14.16 -0.24
CA VAL A 9 9.15 12.77 -0.22
C VAL A 9 8.78 12.11 -1.54
N ASP A 10 9.78 11.68 -2.29
CA ASP A 10 9.62 11.06 -3.61
C ASP A 10 9.79 9.53 -3.62
N SER A 11 10.14 8.94 -2.48
CA SER A 11 10.51 7.53 -2.42
C SER A 11 10.40 6.95 -1.01
N TRP A 12 10.35 5.62 -0.95
CA TRP A 12 10.33 4.89 0.31
C TRP A 12 11.60 5.13 1.16
N GLU A 13 12.77 5.25 0.53
CA GLU A 13 14.01 5.47 1.28
C GLU A 13 14.05 6.87 1.91
N GLN A 14 13.59 7.91 1.20
CA GLN A 14 13.43 9.25 1.79
C GLN A 14 12.44 9.25 2.97
N LEU A 15 11.35 8.48 2.89
CA LEU A 15 10.44 8.32 4.02
C LEU A 15 11.14 7.65 5.21
N ARG A 16 11.96 6.62 4.95
CA ARG A 16 12.71 5.89 5.99
C ARG A 16 13.74 6.76 6.68
N GLU A 17 14.43 7.64 5.96
CA GLU A 17 15.39 8.59 6.55
C GLU A 17 14.72 9.49 7.60
N ARG A 18 13.43 9.76 7.41
CA ARG A 18 12.63 10.66 8.27
C ARG A 18 11.81 9.92 9.33
N ILE A 19 11.76 8.59 9.29
CA ILE A 19 10.81 7.80 10.08
C ILE A 19 10.94 8.00 11.58
N ALA A 20 12.17 8.18 12.08
CA ALA A 20 12.41 8.42 13.50
C ALA A 20 11.83 9.77 13.96
N SER A 21 11.95 10.81 13.14
CA SER A 21 11.37 12.13 13.40
C SER A 21 9.84 12.07 13.34
N ILE A 22 9.29 11.45 12.30
CA ILE A 22 7.84 11.27 12.12
C ILE A 22 7.23 10.54 13.31
N VAL A 23 7.82 9.41 13.72
CA VAL A 23 7.34 8.64 14.89
C VAL A 23 7.44 9.45 16.18
N GLY A 24 8.49 10.27 16.32
CA GLY A 24 8.63 11.19 17.44
C GLY A 24 7.47 12.18 17.54
N GLU A 25 7.11 12.83 16.43
CA GLU A 25 5.99 13.78 16.39
C GLU A 25 4.63 13.10 16.61
N LEU A 26 4.40 11.94 15.99
CA LEU A 26 3.17 11.16 16.20
C LEU A 26 3.01 10.76 17.66
N ASN A 27 4.07 10.28 18.32
CA ASN A 27 3.98 9.87 19.72
C ASN A 27 3.69 11.04 20.69
N ARG A 28 4.03 12.28 20.32
CA ARG A 28 3.67 13.49 21.08
C ARG A 28 2.22 13.91 20.87
N ASN A 29 1.61 13.59 19.72
CA ASN A 29 0.23 13.93 19.40
C ASN A 29 -0.62 12.66 19.23
N GLN A 30 -1.26 12.22 20.32
CA GLN A 30 -2.03 10.97 20.34
C GLN A 30 -3.22 10.96 19.37
N ALA A 31 -3.90 12.10 19.19
CA ALA A 31 -4.99 12.21 18.21
C ALA A 31 -4.49 11.99 16.78
N LEU A 32 -3.32 12.58 16.47
CA LEU A 32 -2.67 12.38 15.17
C LEU A 32 -2.13 10.96 15.00
N ALA A 33 -1.57 10.34 16.04
CA ALA A 33 -1.12 8.94 15.98
C ALA A 33 -2.29 7.98 15.70
N LEU A 34 -3.43 8.18 16.34
CA LEU A 34 -4.64 7.39 16.08
C LEU A 34 -5.16 7.60 14.65
N ALA A 35 -5.19 8.85 14.18
CA ALA A 35 -5.60 9.16 12.81
C ALA A 35 -4.62 8.58 11.78
N ALA A 36 -3.32 8.61 12.06
CA ALA A 36 -2.27 8.03 11.21
C ALA A 36 -2.44 6.51 11.01
N ALA A 37 -2.99 5.80 12.00
CA ALA A 37 -3.30 4.37 11.86
C ALA A 37 -4.44 4.10 10.86
N ALA A 38 -5.34 5.07 10.67
CA ALA A 38 -6.42 4.97 9.68
C ALA A 38 -5.95 5.41 8.28
N ASN A 39 -5.16 6.48 8.20
CA ASN A 39 -4.50 6.91 6.97
C ASN A 39 -3.19 7.67 7.29
N PRO A 40 -2.03 7.07 7.00
CA PRO A 40 -0.74 7.68 7.33
C PRO A 40 -0.40 8.88 6.44
N PHE A 41 -0.91 8.94 5.21
CA PHE A 41 -0.58 10.03 4.29
C PHE A 41 -1.19 11.36 4.74
N PHE A 42 -2.44 11.37 5.22
CA PHE A 42 -3.02 12.60 5.78
C PHE A 42 -2.31 13.06 7.06
N ALA A 43 -1.76 12.13 7.84
CA ALA A 43 -0.92 12.49 8.98
C ALA A 43 0.43 13.08 8.54
N LEU A 44 1.05 12.56 7.47
CA LEU A 44 2.25 13.16 6.87
C LEU A 44 1.97 14.56 6.34
N GLU A 45 0.84 14.78 5.67
CA GLU A 45 0.41 16.09 5.20
C GLU A 45 0.25 17.09 6.36
N GLU A 46 -0.34 16.69 7.50
CA GLU A 46 -0.44 17.55 8.70
C GLU A 46 0.93 17.86 9.33
N LEU A 47 1.91 16.96 9.17
CA LEU A 47 3.30 17.19 9.58
C LEU A 47 4.09 18.04 8.57
N GLY A 48 3.45 18.55 7.50
CA GLY A 48 4.10 19.34 6.46
C GLY A 48 4.96 18.50 5.51
N ILE A 49 4.67 17.21 5.38
CA ILE A 49 5.37 16.28 4.48
C ILE A 49 4.45 15.94 3.31
N GLU A 50 4.88 16.31 2.11
CA GLU A 50 4.16 15.99 0.88
C GLU A 50 4.78 14.73 0.25
N VAL A 51 3.94 13.77 -0.12
CA VAL A 51 4.37 12.54 -0.80
C VAL A 51 3.94 12.62 -2.26
N THR A 52 4.88 12.48 -3.18
CA THR A 52 4.55 12.54 -4.62
C THR A 52 3.59 11.42 -5.03
N PRO A 53 2.78 11.60 -6.09
CA PRO A 53 1.81 10.59 -6.53
C PRO A 53 2.44 9.19 -6.74
N ASP A 54 3.58 9.12 -7.42
CA ASP A 54 4.28 7.87 -7.69
C ASP A 54 4.80 7.21 -6.39
N ALA A 55 5.35 8.01 -5.48
CA ALA A 55 5.82 7.54 -4.18
C ALA A 55 4.66 7.02 -3.34
N ARG A 56 3.50 7.69 -3.40
CA ARG A 56 2.29 7.34 -2.63
C ARG A 56 1.82 5.93 -2.96
N VAL A 57 1.89 5.51 -4.22
CA VAL A 57 1.56 4.15 -4.65
C VAL A 57 2.52 3.13 -4.02
N VAL A 58 3.83 3.36 -4.14
CA VAL A 58 4.86 2.42 -3.64
C VAL A 58 4.86 2.33 -2.11
N ILE A 59 4.81 3.47 -1.44
CA ILE A 59 4.73 3.57 0.02
C ILE A 59 3.42 2.92 0.50
N GLY A 60 2.32 3.20 -0.18
CA GLY A 60 1.00 2.67 0.16
C GLY A 60 0.96 1.16 0.13
N ASP A 61 1.55 0.53 -0.89
CA ASP A 61 1.64 -0.93 -0.95
C ASP A 61 2.48 -1.50 0.20
N ARG A 62 3.66 -0.93 0.48
CA ARG A 62 4.54 -1.40 1.56
C ARG A 62 3.90 -1.29 2.94
N LEU A 63 3.04 -0.29 3.15
CA LEU A 63 2.33 -0.09 4.40
C LEU A 63 1.13 -1.04 4.55
N ARG A 64 0.50 -1.44 3.45
CA ARG A 64 -0.72 -2.27 3.47
C ARG A 64 -0.45 -3.75 3.36
N PHE A 65 0.56 -4.15 2.59
CA PHE A 65 0.75 -5.54 2.15
C PHE A 65 2.10 -6.11 2.61
N ALA A 66 2.17 -7.44 2.60
CA ALA A 66 3.44 -8.15 2.80
C ALA A 66 4.39 -7.93 1.60
N PRO A 67 5.72 -8.15 1.78
CA PRO A 67 6.70 -7.87 0.74
C PRO A 67 6.47 -8.62 -0.57
N ASP A 68 6.07 -9.89 -0.50
CA ASP A 68 5.73 -10.73 -1.65
C ASP A 68 4.56 -10.17 -2.46
N VAL A 69 3.48 -9.76 -1.77
CA VAL A 69 2.31 -9.12 -2.40
C VAL A 69 2.69 -7.77 -3.00
N THR A 70 3.53 -6.98 -2.31
CA THR A 70 4.03 -5.70 -2.81
C THR A 70 4.81 -5.87 -4.12
N ILE A 71 5.73 -6.83 -4.16
CA ILE A 71 6.50 -7.17 -5.37
C ILE A 71 5.56 -7.63 -6.49
N ARG A 72 4.58 -8.48 -6.17
CA ARG A 72 3.62 -8.97 -7.17
C ARG A 72 2.75 -7.85 -7.72
N ARG A 73 2.22 -6.96 -6.88
CA ARG A 73 1.43 -5.78 -7.31
C ARG A 73 2.25 -4.85 -8.19
N ALA A 74 3.51 -4.59 -7.83
CA ALA A 74 4.41 -3.77 -8.64
C ALA A 74 4.66 -4.40 -10.02
N LYS A 75 4.89 -5.71 -10.08
CA LYS A 75 5.02 -6.44 -11.34
C LYS A 75 3.74 -6.36 -12.19
N LEU A 76 2.57 -6.57 -11.58
CA LEU A 76 1.29 -6.47 -12.30
C LEU A 76 1.08 -5.07 -12.88
N ARG A 77 1.38 -3.99 -12.16
CA ARG A 77 1.33 -2.61 -12.70
C ARG A 77 2.24 -2.42 -13.91
N ALA A 78 3.46 -2.96 -13.86
CA ALA A 78 4.40 -2.89 -14.96
C ALA A 78 3.88 -3.67 -16.18
N ASP A 79 3.44 -4.92 -15.98
CA ASP A 79 2.90 -5.78 -17.04
C ASP A 79 1.64 -5.15 -17.68
N ILE A 80 0.75 -4.56 -16.87
CA ILE A 80 -0.44 -3.81 -17.33
C ILE A 80 -0.03 -2.60 -18.17
N SER A 81 0.95 -1.82 -17.71
CA SER A 81 1.42 -0.63 -18.44
C SER A 81 2.09 -0.99 -19.77
N VAL A 82 2.79 -2.12 -19.84
CA VAL A 82 3.37 -2.64 -21.09
C VAL A 82 2.27 -2.99 -22.09
N ILE A 83 1.23 -3.70 -21.64
CA ILE A 83 0.09 -4.07 -22.51
C ILE A 83 -0.75 -2.85 -22.91
N ALA A 84 -0.85 -1.86 -22.02
CA ALA A 84 -1.55 -0.60 -22.30
C ALA A 84 -0.73 0.36 -23.17
N GLU A 85 0.55 0.05 -23.44
CA GLU A 85 1.50 0.88 -24.17
C GLU A 85 1.71 2.29 -23.57
N ARG A 86 1.31 2.48 -22.30
CA ARG A 86 1.46 3.72 -21.55
C ARG A 86 1.46 3.45 -20.04
N PRO A 87 2.07 4.34 -19.23
CA PRO A 87 1.88 4.30 -17.79
C PRO A 87 0.39 4.46 -17.46
N ILE A 88 -0.15 3.53 -16.68
CA ILE A 88 -1.53 3.60 -16.17
C ILE A 88 -1.56 3.14 -14.72
N ASP A 89 -2.34 3.85 -13.90
CA ASP A 89 -2.67 3.42 -12.55
C ASP A 89 -3.90 2.50 -12.57
N PRO A 90 -3.78 1.19 -12.24
CA PRO A 90 -4.92 0.28 -12.22
C PRO A 90 -5.90 0.55 -11.07
N ASP A 91 -5.58 1.43 -10.13
CA ASP A 91 -6.51 1.86 -9.09
C ASP A 91 -7.37 3.08 -9.53
N SER A 92 -7.07 3.70 -10.69
CA SER A 92 -7.90 4.77 -11.27
C SER A 92 -9.02 4.20 -12.15
N SER A 93 -10.27 4.30 -11.69
CA SER A 93 -11.44 3.83 -12.45
C SER A 93 -11.60 4.57 -13.78
N GLU A 94 -11.30 5.87 -13.81
CA GLU A 94 -11.49 6.74 -14.98
C GLU A 94 -10.49 6.38 -16.08
N LEU A 95 -9.21 6.26 -15.72
CA LEU A 95 -8.17 5.85 -16.68
C LEU A 95 -8.39 4.43 -17.18
N LEU A 96 -8.83 3.51 -16.30
CA LEU A 96 -9.19 2.16 -16.70
C LEU A 96 -10.39 2.14 -17.64
N GLN A 97 -11.41 2.99 -17.42
CA GLN A 97 -12.58 3.05 -18.28
C GLN A 97 -12.20 3.53 -19.69
N GLU A 98 -11.38 4.58 -19.77
CA GLU A 98 -10.83 5.08 -21.03
C GLU A 98 -10.00 4.00 -21.75
N LEU A 99 -9.12 3.31 -21.03
CA LEU A 99 -8.28 2.25 -21.61
C LEU A 99 -9.14 1.08 -22.12
N LEU A 100 -9.98 0.51 -21.27
CA LEU A 100 -10.69 -0.74 -21.57
C LEU A 100 -11.75 -0.55 -22.66
N PHE A 101 -12.48 0.57 -22.62
CA PHE A 101 -13.64 0.77 -23.50
C PHE A 101 -13.43 1.81 -24.59
N GLY A 102 -12.62 2.82 -24.33
CA GLY A 102 -12.28 3.83 -25.34
C GLY A 102 -11.21 3.31 -26.31
N GLN A 103 -10.10 2.80 -25.76
CA GLN A 103 -8.92 2.44 -26.55
C GLN A 103 -8.95 0.98 -27.01
N LEU A 104 -9.10 0.04 -26.06
CA LEU A 104 -9.13 -1.39 -26.36
C LEU A 104 -10.50 -1.88 -26.88
N GLN A 105 -11.53 -1.03 -26.77
CA GLN A 105 -12.89 -1.29 -27.26
C GLN A 105 -13.45 -2.65 -26.82
N LEU A 106 -13.13 -3.05 -25.59
CA LEU A 106 -13.55 -4.34 -25.07
C LEU A 106 -15.07 -4.37 -24.90
N THR A 107 -15.69 -5.41 -25.45
CA THR A 107 -17.12 -5.65 -25.33
C THR A 107 -17.37 -6.93 -24.54
N PRO A 108 -18.34 -6.95 -23.61
CA PRO A 108 -18.73 -8.18 -22.92
C PRO A 108 -19.22 -9.26 -23.88
N TYR A 109 -19.25 -10.51 -23.44
CA TYR A 109 -19.94 -11.57 -24.20
C TYR A 109 -21.44 -11.26 -24.32
N PRO A 110 -22.06 -11.54 -25.48
CA PRO A 110 -23.50 -11.45 -25.59
C PRO A 110 -24.15 -12.45 -24.63
N ASP A 111 -25.29 -12.09 -24.08
CA ASP A 111 -26.08 -12.99 -23.26
C ASP A 111 -26.68 -14.14 -24.08
N ARG A 112 -27.45 -15.01 -23.43
CA ARG A 112 -28.10 -16.16 -24.09
C ARG A 112 -29.10 -15.77 -25.19
N TYR A 113 -29.48 -14.50 -25.29
CA TYR A 113 -30.39 -13.96 -26.29
C TYR A 113 -29.66 -13.16 -27.38
N GLY A 114 -28.32 -13.10 -27.35
CA GLY A 114 -27.53 -12.34 -28.31
C GLY A 114 -27.45 -10.84 -27.98
N CYS A 115 -27.95 -10.40 -26.82
CA CYS A 115 -27.89 -9.01 -26.40
C CYS A 115 -26.56 -8.71 -25.72
N TYR A 116 -25.92 -7.60 -26.09
CA TYR A 116 -24.71 -7.13 -25.43
C TYR A 116 -25.07 -6.39 -24.14
N PRO A 117 -24.58 -6.83 -22.97
CA PRO A 117 -24.83 -6.11 -21.74
C PRO A 117 -24.07 -4.77 -21.75
N GLN A 118 -24.46 -3.87 -20.85
CA GLN A 118 -23.76 -2.60 -20.66
C GLN A 118 -22.30 -2.84 -20.26
N GLN A 119 -21.44 -1.85 -20.55
CA GLN A 119 -20.04 -1.88 -20.11
C GLN A 119 -19.97 -2.05 -18.58
N PRO A 120 -19.16 -2.98 -18.07
CA PRO A 120 -19.05 -3.19 -16.64
C PRO A 120 -18.38 -1.99 -15.96
N ASP A 121 -18.73 -1.76 -14.69
CA ASP A 121 -18.09 -0.73 -13.86
C ASP A 121 -16.59 -1.04 -13.70
N THR A 122 -15.74 -0.03 -13.85
CA THR A 122 -14.30 -0.14 -13.63
C THR A 122 -13.91 0.08 -12.18
N ARG A 123 -14.85 0.31 -11.26
CA ARG A 123 -14.56 0.33 -9.82
C ARG A 123 -14.40 -1.09 -9.27
N PRO A 124 -13.50 -1.29 -8.29
CA PRO A 124 -13.40 -2.57 -7.61
C PRO A 124 -14.70 -2.88 -6.84
N PRO A 125 -15.04 -4.18 -6.64
CA PRO A 125 -16.25 -4.56 -5.94
C PRO A 125 -16.27 -4.02 -4.51
N ARG A 126 -17.44 -3.54 -4.08
CA ARG A 126 -17.63 -3.09 -2.69
C ARG A 126 -17.84 -4.32 -1.80
N LYS A 127 -17.27 -4.28 -0.59
CA LYS A 127 -17.68 -5.24 0.45
C LYS A 127 -19.08 -4.85 0.91
N THR A 128 -20.05 -5.74 0.69
CA THR A 128 -21.43 -5.57 1.17
C THR A 128 -21.48 -5.74 2.70
N SER A 129 -22.55 -5.25 3.34
CA SER A 129 -22.79 -5.41 4.78
C SER A 129 -22.79 -6.87 5.22
N ASP A 130 -23.21 -7.76 4.33
CA ASP A 130 -23.34 -9.20 4.59
C ASP A 130 -22.02 -9.95 4.39
N ARG A 131 -20.91 -9.21 4.14
CA ARG A 131 -19.55 -9.73 3.94
C ARG A 131 -19.41 -10.69 2.75
N THR A 132 -20.45 -10.87 1.94
CA THR A 132 -20.35 -11.53 0.64
C THR A 132 -19.66 -10.60 -0.34
N ALA A 133 -18.51 -11.03 -0.87
CA ALA A 133 -17.82 -10.30 -1.92
C ALA A 133 -18.66 -10.38 -3.19
N GLU A 134 -19.12 -9.24 -3.69
CA GLU A 134 -19.69 -9.18 -5.03
C GLU A 134 -18.63 -9.62 -6.05
N PRO A 135 -19.02 -10.36 -7.11
CA PRO A 135 -18.11 -10.65 -8.21
C PRO A 135 -17.50 -9.37 -8.77
N ASP A 136 -16.21 -9.42 -9.13
CA ASP A 136 -15.57 -8.28 -9.78
C ASP A 136 -16.28 -7.98 -11.10
N PRO A 137 -16.76 -6.75 -11.36
CA PRO A 137 -17.47 -6.44 -12.60
C PRO A 137 -16.66 -6.77 -13.87
N LEU A 138 -15.32 -6.69 -13.80
CA LEU A 138 -14.45 -7.00 -14.93
C LEU A 138 -14.35 -8.50 -15.23
N SER A 139 -14.84 -9.38 -14.36
CA SER A 139 -14.89 -10.83 -14.61
C SER A 139 -15.70 -11.18 -15.86
N SER A 140 -16.69 -10.36 -16.22
CA SER A 140 -17.47 -10.48 -17.46
C SER A 140 -16.64 -10.30 -18.75
N LEU A 141 -15.43 -9.73 -18.64
CA LEU A 141 -14.48 -9.53 -19.73
C LEU A 141 -13.36 -10.58 -19.74
N GLU A 142 -13.40 -11.59 -18.87
CA GLU A 142 -12.38 -12.64 -18.86
C GLU A 142 -12.23 -13.30 -20.24
N GLY A 143 -10.99 -13.53 -20.65
CA GLY A 143 -10.67 -14.07 -21.97
C GLY A 143 -10.82 -13.09 -23.15
N ARG A 144 -11.37 -11.88 -22.94
CA ARG A 144 -11.47 -10.86 -24.01
C ARG A 144 -10.14 -10.23 -24.37
N HIS A 145 -9.27 -10.01 -23.38
CA HIS A 145 -7.96 -9.40 -23.58
C HIS A 145 -6.98 -9.84 -22.49
N PRO A 146 -5.68 -10.01 -22.79
CA PRO A 146 -4.67 -10.41 -21.80
C PRO A 146 -4.61 -9.51 -20.56
N ILE A 147 -4.93 -8.22 -20.72
CA ILE A 147 -4.94 -7.24 -19.63
C ILE A 147 -5.97 -7.57 -18.54
N ILE A 148 -7.08 -8.22 -18.87
CA ILE A 148 -8.17 -8.47 -17.93
C ILE A 148 -7.72 -9.43 -16.83
N GLY A 149 -7.00 -10.49 -17.17
CA GLY A 149 -6.47 -11.43 -16.18
C GLY A 149 -5.53 -10.75 -15.19
N LEU A 150 -4.67 -9.84 -15.66
CA LEU A 150 -3.75 -9.09 -14.81
C LEU A 150 -4.49 -8.11 -13.88
N LEU A 151 -5.53 -7.44 -14.39
CA LEU A 151 -6.35 -6.51 -13.60
C LEU A 151 -7.12 -7.24 -12.49
N LEU A 152 -7.70 -8.40 -12.80
CA LEU A 152 -8.42 -9.20 -11.83
C LEU A 152 -7.48 -9.71 -10.73
N GLU A 153 -6.29 -10.20 -11.08
CA GLU A 153 -5.29 -10.60 -10.09
C GLU A 153 -4.85 -9.41 -9.22
N TYR A 154 -4.61 -8.25 -9.84
CA TYR A 154 -4.23 -7.04 -9.12
C TYR A 154 -5.29 -6.63 -8.08
N ARG A 155 -6.57 -6.69 -8.46
CA ARG A 155 -7.70 -6.39 -7.57
C ARG A 155 -7.89 -7.42 -6.48
N GLN A 156 -7.72 -8.70 -6.78
CA GLN A 156 -7.78 -9.77 -5.79
C GLN A 156 -6.73 -9.57 -4.69
N LEU A 157 -5.48 -9.26 -5.07
CA LEU A 157 -4.43 -8.92 -4.11
C LEU A 157 -4.79 -7.66 -3.31
N GLY A 158 -5.35 -6.65 -3.96
CA GLY A 158 -5.80 -5.41 -3.32
C GLY A 158 -6.89 -5.64 -2.27
N ALA A 159 -7.81 -6.56 -2.52
CA ALA A 159 -8.94 -6.88 -1.65
C ALA A 159 -8.55 -7.62 -0.35
N THR A 160 -7.33 -8.19 -0.30
CA THR A 160 -6.81 -8.90 0.90
C THR A 160 -6.64 -7.98 2.11
N ARG A 161 -6.45 -6.69 1.89
CA ARG A 161 -6.25 -5.67 2.95
C ARG A 161 -7.10 -4.45 2.65
N ALA A 162 -7.77 -3.94 3.68
CA ALA A 162 -8.59 -2.75 3.54
C ALA A 162 -7.75 -1.56 2.99
N PRO A 163 -8.37 -0.68 2.17
CA PRO A 163 -7.75 0.59 1.81
C PRO A 163 -7.59 1.48 3.05
N PHE A 164 -6.76 2.53 2.91
CA PHE A 164 -6.71 3.58 3.92
C PHE A 164 -8.05 4.31 4.00
N ALA A 165 -8.35 4.87 5.18
CA ALA A 165 -9.57 5.62 5.39
C ALA A 165 -9.64 6.86 4.50
N GLU A 166 -10.85 7.18 4.04
CA GLU A 166 -11.14 8.43 3.36
C GLU A 166 -10.93 9.64 4.29
N ARG A 167 -10.81 10.83 3.70
CA ARG A 167 -10.53 12.07 4.43
C ARG A 167 -11.54 12.35 5.54
N SER A 168 -12.83 12.17 5.26
CA SER A 168 -13.91 12.38 6.22
C SER A 168 -13.80 11.47 7.45
N ALA A 169 -13.54 10.18 7.24
CA ALA A 169 -13.34 9.22 8.31
C ALA A 169 -12.06 9.53 9.13
N TRP A 170 -10.97 9.91 8.44
CA TRP A 170 -9.74 10.32 9.09
C TRP A 170 -9.94 11.58 9.95
N GLU A 171 -10.64 12.60 9.45
CA GLU A 171 -10.94 13.83 10.20
C GLU A 171 -11.83 13.58 11.42
N ALA A 172 -12.81 12.68 11.28
CA ALA A 172 -13.67 12.28 12.39
C ALA A 172 -12.88 11.56 13.50
N ILE A 173 -11.86 10.77 13.15
CA ILE A 173 -10.93 10.18 14.13
C ILE A 173 -10.01 11.26 14.72
N ARG A 174 -9.43 12.12 13.87
CA ARG A 174 -8.48 13.17 14.25
C ARG A 174 -9.08 14.19 15.21
N SER A 175 -10.36 14.50 15.07
CA SER A 175 -11.13 15.41 15.93
C SER A 175 -11.67 14.73 17.20
N GLY A 176 -11.62 13.40 17.29
CA GLY A 176 -12.24 12.64 18.37
C GLY A 176 -13.77 12.53 18.26
N ALA A 177 -14.36 12.89 17.12
CA ALA A 177 -15.80 12.75 16.89
C ALA A 177 -16.25 11.29 16.84
N ILE A 178 -15.35 10.37 16.47
CA ILE A 178 -15.58 8.92 16.52
C ILE A 178 -14.72 8.33 17.65
N ASN A 179 -15.38 7.58 18.55
CA ASN A 179 -14.68 6.77 19.53
C ASN A 179 -14.13 5.49 18.87
N THR A 180 -12.82 5.40 18.72
CA THR A 180 -12.13 4.24 18.14
C THR A 180 -12.00 3.06 19.12
N GLY A 181 -12.36 3.26 20.40
CA GLY A 181 -12.08 2.31 21.48
C GLY A 181 -10.60 2.27 21.92
N LEU A 182 -9.72 2.97 21.20
CA LEU A 182 -8.29 3.09 21.48
C LEU A 182 -7.99 4.49 22.02
N GLN A 183 -7.51 4.58 23.25
CA GLN A 183 -7.21 5.86 23.89
C GLN A 183 -5.76 6.33 23.67
N LYS A 184 -4.85 5.39 23.40
CA LYS A 184 -3.42 5.69 23.25
C LYS A 184 -2.79 4.75 22.25
N LEU A 185 -1.97 5.30 21.36
CA LEU A 185 -1.12 4.55 20.44
C LEU A 185 0.33 4.97 20.66
N ASN A 186 1.21 4.00 20.87
CA ASN A 186 2.64 4.24 20.94
C ASN A 186 3.32 3.49 19.79
N ILE A 187 3.81 4.26 18.82
CA ILE A 187 4.44 3.73 17.63
C ILE A 187 5.91 3.47 17.98
N ARG A 188 6.36 2.24 17.74
CA ARG A 188 7.76 1.84 17.92
C ARG A 188 8.36 1.53 16.57
N PHE A 189 9.43 2.24 16.24
CA PHE A 189 10.26 1.90 15.10
C PHE A 189 11.46 1.09 15.59
N LYS A 190 11.63 -0.12 15.05
CA LYS A 190 12.83 -0.92 15.26
C LYS A 190 13.73 -0.68 14.05
N ALA A 191 14.80 0.09 14.24
CA ALA A 191 15.86 0.17 13.24
C ALA A 191 16.49 -1.22 13.10
N GLU A 192 16.64 -1.71 11.86
CA GLU A 192 17.49 -2.87 11.61
C GLU A 192 18.93 -2.47 11.90
N ASN A 193 19.54 -3.08 12.91
CA ASN A 193 20.97 -2.96 13.14
C ASN A 193 21.71 -3.71 12.00
N PRO A 194 22.67 -3.10 11.28
CA PRO A 194 23.44 -3.77 10.24
C PRO A 194 24.53 -4.72 10.79
N THR A 195 24.34 -5.37 11.93
CA THR A 195 25.35 -6.25 12.54
C THR A 195 24.86 -7.68 12.70
N GLY A 196 25.10 -8.46 11.65
CA GLY A 196 24.98 -9.92 11.67
C GLY A 196 25.92 -10.54 10.63
N GLY A 197 27.23 -10.63 10.93
CA GLY A 197 28.13 -11.43 10.09
C GLY A 197 29.62 -11.13 10.14
N ALA A 198 30.24 -11.00 11.32
CA ALA A 198 31.69 -11.19 11.45
C ALA A 198 31.99 -11.87 12.79
N ARG A 199 31.85 -13.20 12.83
CA ARG A 199 32.51 -13.99 13.87
C ARG A 199 34.00 -13.99 13.56
N ASN A 200 34.75 -13.10 14.21
CA ASN A 200 36.20 -13.16 14.25
C ASN A 200 36.62 -14.41 15.02
N ASN A 201 37.03 -15.45 14.30
CA ASN A 201 37.85 -16.53 14.84
C ASN A 201 39.28 -16.00 14.99
N ALA A 202 39.61 -15.44 16.15
CA ALA A 202 41.00 -15.22 16.56
C ALA A 202 41.10 -15.02 18.07
N SER A 203 41.41 -16.10 18.79
CA SER A 203 42.11 -16.18 20.09
C SER A 203 41.99 -17.64 20.50
N GLY A 204 43.03 -18.46 20.55
CA GLY A 204 44.35 -18.19 21.06
C GLY A 204 44.69 -19.43 21.88
N LYS A 205 45.36 -20.40 21.26
CA LYS A 205 46.02 -21.49 22.00
C LYS A 205 47.07 -20.83 22.89
N SER A 206 46.87 -20.83 24.19
CA SER A 206 47.95 -20.62 25.15
C SER A 206 47.61 -21.31 26.47
N GLY A 207 48.47 -22.28 26.81
CA GLY A 207 48.85 -22.70 28.15
C GLY A 207 47.77 -22.90 29.21
N MET A 208 47.48 -24.16 29.54
CA MET A 208 47.36 -24.49 30.95
C MET A 208 47.98 -25.85 31.26
N GLU A 209 49.13 -25.72 31.89
CA GLU A 209 49.98 -26.71 32.50
C GLU A 209 49.30 -27.30 33.76
N SER A 210 49.39 -28.62 33.90
CA SER A 210 49.59 -29.35 35.16
C SER A 210 48.82 -28.91 36.42
N ARG A 211 47.90 -29.76 36.91
CA ARG A 211 47.92 -30.24 38.31
C ARG A 211 46.90 -31.36 38.62
N LYS A 212 47.49 -32.52 38.95
CA LYS A 212 47.24 -33.40 40.12
C LYS A 212 45.98 -34.25 40.26
N LYS A 213 46.28 -35.54 40.54
CA LYS A 213 45.62 -36.51 41.46
C LYS A 213 44.28 -37.06 40.93
N ARG A 214 44.05 -38.37 40.88
CA ARG A 214 44.53 -39.50 41.70
C ARG A 214 44.38 -40.77 40.88
#